data_AF-A0A178DRZ2-F1
#
_entry.id   AF-A0A178DRZ2-F1
#
_cell.length_a   1.000
_cell.length_b   1.000
_cell.length_c   1.000
_cell.angle_alpha   90.00
_cell.angle_beta   90.00
_cell.angle_gamma   90.00
#
_symmetry.space_group_name_H-M   'P 1'
#
loop_
_entity.id
_entity.type
_entity.pdbx_description
1 polymer ?
#
loop_
_entity_poly.entity_id
_entity_poly.type
_entity_poly.pdbx_seq_one_letter_code
_entity_poly.pdbx_strand_id
1 'polypeptide(L)'
;MAESANEKYDIQVISQRYIRKNVFEEYVNSKVDAFGDQWRCVWARDNKISFTALRKLSNDELDYLQERSQQANAPSNLFVD
;
A
#
# COMPACT_ATOMS: atom_id res chain seq x y z
N MET A 1 7.54 20.71 -28.92
CA MET A 1 7.31 19.30 -28.60
C MET A 1 6.61 19.26 -27.26
N ALA A 2 5.40 18.71 -27.15
CA ALA A 2 4.69 18.59 -25.89
C ALA A 2 5.24 17.39 -25.13
N GLU A 3 6.15 17.63 -24.20
CA GLU A 3 6.48 16.67 -23.15
C GLU A 3 5.30 16.62 -22.19
N SER A 4 4.22 15.96 -22.61
CA SER A 4 3.20 15.52 -21.69
C SER A 4 3.89 14.53 -20.76
N ALA A 5 4.25 14.99 -19.56
CA ALA A 5 4.49 14.14 -18.41
C ALA A 5 3.19 13.35 -18.21
N ASN A 6 3.06 12.26 -18.95
CA ASN A 6 1.95 11.34 -18.87
C ASN A 6 2.22 10.60 -17.57
N GLU A 7 1.77 11.20 -16.48
CA GLU A 7 1.69 10.63 -15.15
C GLU A 7 0.90 9.32 -15.25
N LYS A 8 1.57 8.27 -15.70
CA LYS A 8 0.98 6.97 -15.93
C LYS A 8 0.88 6.30 -14.58
N TYR A 9 -0.26 6.50 -13.96
CA TYR A 9 -0.68 5.69 -12.83
C TYR A 9 -0.68 4.22 -13.25
N ASP A 10 0.19 3.44 -12.64
CA ASP A 10 0.30 2.02 -12.90
C ASP A 10 -0.55 1.25 -11.88
N ILE A 11 -1.22 0.21 -12.36
CA ILE A 11 -2.09 -0.63 -11.56
C ILE A 11 -1.29 -1.86 -11.14
N GLN A 12 -1.01 -1.96 -9.86
CA GLN A 12 -0.41 -3.12 -9.23
C GLN A 12 -1.46 -3.95 -8.49
N VAL A 13 -1.55 -5.24 -8.83
CA VAL A 13 -2.39 -6.17 -8.09
C VAL A 13 -1.53 -6.88 -7.05
N ILE A 14 -1.80 -6.61 -5.79
CA ILE A 14 -1.17 -7.26 -4.63
C ILE A 14 -2.09 -8.41 -4.22
N SER A 15 -1.61 -9.64 -4.38
CA SER A 15 -2.35 -10.85 -3.99
C SER A 15 -1.64 -11.53 -2.81
N GLN A 16 -2.38 -12.25 -1.96
CA GLN A 16 -1.83 -13.13 -0.91
C GLN A 16 -1.14 -12.45 0.28
N ARG A 17 -1.17 -11.11 0.39
CA ARG A 17 -0.64 -10.38 1.56
C ARG A 17 -1.78 -9.73 2.34
N TYR A 18 -1.85 -10.01 3.64
CA TYR A 18 -2.76 -9.30 4.53
C TYR A 18 -2.14 -7.95 4.89
N ILE A 19 -2.61 -6.90 4.22
CA ILE A 19 -2.30 -5.52 4.58
C ILE A 19 -3.60 -4.92 5.13
N ARG A 20 -3.53 -4.06 6.13
CA ARG A 20 -4.72 -3.34 6.60
C ARG A 20 -4.90 -2.07 5.77
N LYS A 21 -6.17 -1.77 5.45
CA LYS A 21 -6.54 -0.54 4.76
C LYS A 21 -5.92 0.70 5.44
N ASN A 22 -6.13 0.87 6.75
CA ASN A 22 -5.60 2.02 7.47
C ASN A 22 -4.07 2.17 7.36
N VAL A 23 -3.32 1.07 7.53
CA VAL A 23 -1.85 1.08 7.44
C VAL A 23 -1.38 1.43 6.03
N PHE A 24 -2.06 0.87 5.02
CA PHE A 24 -1.78 1.15 3.62
C PHE A 24 -2.04 2.63 3.28
N GLU A 25 -3.20 3.15 3.68
CA GLU A 25 -3.59 4.54 3.43
C GLU A 25 -2.62 5.51 4.14
N GLU A 26 -2.26 5.27 5.40
CA GLU A 26 -1.29 6.11 6.12
C GLU A 26 0.07 6.15 5.41
N TYR A 27 0.53 4.99 4.95
CA TYR A 27 1.81 4.87 4.28
C TYR A 27 1.84 5.61 2.94
N VAL A 28 0.81 5.42 2.11
CA VAL A 28 0.70 6.08 0.81
C VAL A 28 0.49 7.58 0.98
N ASN A 29 -0.31 8.02 1.96
CA ASN A 29 -0.47 9.44 2.29
C ASN A 29 0.85 10.08 2.73
N SER A 30 1.65 9.38 3.55
CA SER A 30 2.98 9.87 3.96
C SER A 30 3.94 10.04 2.78
N LYS A 31 3.71 9.29 1.69
CA LYS A 31 4.51 9.31 0.46
C LYS A 31 3.69 9.77 -0.75
N VAL A 32 2.73 10.68 -0.56
CA VAL A 32 1.87 11.19 -1.64
C VAL A 32 2.67 11.81 -2.79
N ASP A 33 3.83 12.41 -2.48
CA ASP A 33 4.77 12.96 -3.46
C ASP A 33 5.36 11.88 -4.40
N ALA A 34 5.54 10.66 -3.89
CA ALA A 34 6.09 9.53 -4.66
C ALA A 34 5.01 8.68 -5.36
N PHE A 35 3.81 8.60 -4.79
CA PHE A 35 2.70 7.78 -5.33
C PHE A 35 1.69 8.59 -6.15
N GLY A 36 1.75 9.91 -6.08
CA GLY A 36 0.80 10.84 -6.67
C GLY A 36 -0.41 11.08 -5.77
N ASP A 37 -0.95 12.28 -5.81
CA ASP A 37 -2.16 12.66 -5.08
C ASP A 37 -3.40 11.85 -5.51
N GLN A 38 -3.45 11.41 -6.77
CA GLN A 38 -4.58 10.65 -7.31
C GLN A 38 -4.45 9.13 -7.15
N TRP A 39 -3.70 8.67 -6.14
CA TRP A 39 -3.57 7.24 -5.85
C TRP A 39 -4.94 6.63 -5.49
N ARG A 40 -5.13 5.36 -5.85
CA ARG A 40 -6.37 4.63 -5.58
C ARG A 40 -6.08 3.22 -5.13
N CYS A 41 -6.75 2.76 -4.07
CA CYS A 41 -6.73 1.36 -3.68
C CYS A 41 -8.13 0.75 -3.77
N VAL A 42 -8.22 -0.48 -4.31
CA VAL A 42 -9.47 -1.24 -4.39
C VAL A 42 -9.23 -2.60 -3.75
N TRP A 43 -10.06 -2.92 -2.76
CA TRP A 43 -10.00 -4.18 -2.01
C TRP A 43 -10.99 -5.16 -2.62
N ALA A 44 -10.49 -6.19 -3.30
CA ALA A 44 -11.31 -7.26 -3.81
C ALA A 44 -11.56 -8.33 -2.73
N ARG A 45 -12.71 -9.01 -2.83
CA ARG A 45 -13.13 -10.08 -1.90
C ARG A 45 -12.16 -11.28 -1.86
N ASP A 46 -11.32 -11.44 -2.88
CA ASP A 46 -10.36 -12.54 -3.02
C ASP A 46 -9.01 -12.27 -2.31
N ASN A 47 -8.98 -11.39 -1.31
CA ASN A 47 -7.74 -10.91 -0.66
C ASN A 47 -6.73 -10.35 -1.67
N LYS A 48 -7.26 -9.67 -2.70
CA LYS A 48 -6.48 -8.97 -3.72
C LYS A 48 -6.69 -7.47 -3.56
N ILE A 49 -5.60 -6.72 -3.58
CA ILE A 49 -5.62 -5.27 -3.48
C ILE A 49 -5.12 -4.74 -4.82
N SER A 50 -5.98 -4.01 -5.54
CA SER A 50 -5.58 -3.28 -6.73
C SER A 50 -5.16 -1.87 -6.31
N PHE A 51 -3.87 -1.60 -6.39
CA PHE A 51 -3.28 -0.31 -6.07
C PHE A 51 -2.91 0.41 -7.37
N THR A 52 -3.42 1.62 -7.54
CA THR A 52 -3.18 2.49 -8.70
C THR A 52 -2.42 3.71 -8.22
N ALA A 53 -1.19 3.89 -8.66
CA ALA A 53 -0.31 4.98 -8.23
C ALA A 53 0.74 5.29 -9.31
N LEU A 54 1.38 6.46 -9.24
CA LEU A 54 2.51 6.80 -10.12
C LEU A 54 3.65 5.79 -10.03
N ARG A 55 3.83 5.23 -8.83
CA ARG A 55 4.87 4.24 -8.54
C ARG A 55 4.26 2.98 -7.93
N LYS A 56 4.75 1.82 -8.38
CA LYS A 56 4.43 0.52 -7.76
C LYS A 56 5.11 0.38 -6.41
N LEU A 57 4.45 -0.33 -5.49
CA LEU A 57 5.09 -0.77 -4.26
C LEU A 57 6.11 -1.86 -4.58
N SER A 58 7.33 -1.70 -4.06
CA SER A 58 8.34 -2.75 -4.10
C SER A 58 7.98 -3.87 -3.12
N ASN A 59 8.52 -5.08 -3.34
CA ASN A 59 8.33 -6.19 -2.42
C ASN A 59 8.74 -5.85 -0.98
N ASP A 60 9.79 -5.06 -0.80
CA ASP A 60 10.26 -4.58 0.50
C ASP A 60 9.20 -3.71 1.21
N GLU A 61 8.57 -2.78 0.48
CA GLU A 61 7.51 -1.93 1.03
C GLU A 61 6.23 -2.72 1.31
N LEU A 62 5.92 -3.72 0.48
CA LEU A 62 4.83 -4.66 0.73
C LEU A 62 5.08 -5.50 1.98
N ASP A 63 6.33 -5.89 2.24
CA ASP A 63 6.72 -6.63 3.43
C ASP A 63 6.59 -5.75 4.68
N TYR A 64 7.15 -4.54 4.63
CA TYR A 64 6.99 -3.53 5.69
C TYR A 64 5.52 -3.24 6.01
N LEU A 65 4.68 -3.05 4.99
CA LEU A 65 3.25 -2.81 5.16
C LEU A 65 2.54 -4.00 5.81
N GLN A 66 2.92 -5.21 5.44
CA GLN A 66 2.39 -6.44 6.00
C GLN A 66 2.81 -6.59 7.48
N GLU A 67 4.09 -6.42 7.81
CA GLU A 67 4.59 -6.46 9.18
C GLU A 67 3.92 -5.40 10.06
N ARG A 68 3.82 -4.16 9.58
CA ARG A 68 3.15 -3.06 10.30
C ARG A 68 1.65 -3.33 10.48
N SER A 69 1.02 -3.98 9.51
CA SER A 69 -0.38 -4.44 9.63
C SER A 69 -0.56 -5.56 10.64
N GLN A 70 0.42 -6.47 10.76
CA GLN A 70 0.43 -7.52 11.77
C GLN A 70 0.70 -6.95 13.17
N GLN A 71 1.64 -6.02 13.33
CA GLN A 71 1.89 -5.31 14.59
C GLN A 71 0.68 -4.51 15.04
N ALA A 72 0.00 -3.80 14.12
CA ALA A 72 -1.25 -3.09 14.42
C ALA A 72 -2.43 -4.04 14.73
N ASN A 73 -2.30 -5.33 14.40
CA ASN A 73 -3.28 -6.37 14.73
C ASN A 73 -2.93 -7.14 16.00
N ALA A 74 -1.67 -7.14 16.42
CA ALA A 74 -1.31 -7.65 17.73
C ALA A 74 -1.97 -6.74 18.77
N PRO A 75 -2.98 -7.21 19.54
CA PRO A 75 -3.23 -6.57 20.82
C PRO A 75 -1.90 -6.65 21.56
N SER A 76 -1.56 -5.60 22.30
CA SER A 76 -0.38 -5.53 23.15
C SER A 76 -0.30 -6.75 24.08
N ASN A 77 0.18 -7.88 23.58
CA ASN A 77 0.47 -9.08 24.35
C ASN A 77 1.96 -9.05 24.70
N LEU A 78 2.40 -7.88 25.17
CA LEU A 78 3.49 -7.71 26.12
C LEU A 78 3.02 -8.29 27.47
N PHE A 79 2.74 -9.58 27.45
CA PHE A 79 2.78 -10.44 28.62
C PHE A 79 3.76 -11.54 28.25
N VAL A 80 5.04 -11.25 28.45
CA VAL A 80 6.03 -12.27 28.75
C VAL A 80 6.49 -11.96 30.16
N ASP A 81 6.13 -12.90 31.02
CA ASP A 81 6.51 -13.13 32.42
C ASP A 81 8.03 -13.09 32.64
#